data_AF-A9G133-F1
#
_entry.id   AF-A9G133-F1
#
_cell.length_a   1.000
_cell.length_b   1.000
_cell.length_c   1.000
_cell.angle_alpha   90.00
_cell.angle_beta   90.00
_cell.angle_gamma   90.00
#
_symmetry.space_group_name_H-M   'P 1'
#
loop_
_entity.id
_entity.type
_entity.pdbx_description
1 polymer ?
#
loop_
_entity_poly.entity_id
_entity_poly.type
_entity_poly.pdbx_seq_one_letter_code
_entity_poly.pdbx_strand_id
1 'polypeptide(L)'
;MPYRDKLDAASGTGKLITVRRYLDPVAAQMDRTLLSANGIESHVFEAASYNPMLSGAAGGTQLQVREGDLQRAEGLLEVHPGGESASNDDEEAAGVRCPRCELPYCFHERLRLEGSSAAAALAILAAPLMLFLPRRWHCHKCGHVWDDPKAGPAAMTKLEEGDPRPVFRLRRAHSGMGLFLGLLAGFCGAILVAAALPRGAGGGLAFAVLLGAPLVGWAVGHWWQYDLCSEPGCRTALASDRSECPRCGGAIAGVVRSADEHHAAAADFRRELSALRAADRAREGEKKKRRKNRPAGAAG
;
A
#
# COMPACT_ATOMS: atom_id res chain seq x y z
N MET A 1 8.34 4.68 -52.92
CA MET A 1 8.32 3.67 -51.84
C MET A 1 6.87 3.33 -51.53
N PRO A 2 6.36 2.19 -52.02
CA PRO A 2 5.02 1.70 -51.72
C PRO A 2 5.09 0.78 -50.50
N TYR A 3 4.53 1.21 -49.38
CA TYR A 3 4.07 0.27 -48.36
C TYR A 3 2.81 0.85 -47.72
N ARG A 4 1.72 0.70 -48.46
CA ARG A 4 0.37 0.82 -47.92
C ARG A 4 -0.46 -0.26 -48.60
N ASP A 5 -0.06 -1.50 -48.35
CA ASP A 5 -0.95 -2.64 -48.50
C ASP A 5 -2.07 -2.43 -47.49
N LYS A 6 -3.17 -1.87 -48.01
CA LYS A 6 -4.50 -2.07 -47.46
C LYS A 6 -4.76 -3.57 -47.58
N LEU A 7 -4.31 -4.34 -46.59
CA LEU A 7 -4.94 -5.62 -46.33
C LEU A 7 -6.32 -5.29 -45.80
N ASP A 8 -7.27 -5.41 -46.72
CA ASP A 8 -8.70 -5.54 -46.52
C ASP A 8 -9.00 -6.78 -45.64
N ALA A 9 -8.58 -6.74 -44.38
CA ALA A 9 -9.14 -7.58 -43.35
C ALA A 9 -10.44 -6.88 -42.91
N ALA A 10 -11.55 -7.29 -43.53
CA ALA A 10 -12.94 -7.03 -43.12
C ALA A 10 -13.06 -6.27 -41.80
N SER A 11 -12.94 -4.94 -41.86
CA SER A 11 -13.08 -4.06 -40.71
C SER A 11 -14.56 -4.00 -40.38
N GLY A 12 -15.03 -5.06 -39.73
CA GLY A 12 -16.42 -5.25 -39.36
C GLY A 12 -16.85 -4.10 -38.46
N THR A 13 -17.96 -3.46 -38.81
CA THR A 13 -18.68 -2.45 -38.02
C THR A 13 -19.30 -3.07 -36.77
N GLY A 14 -18.49 -3.74 -35.96
CA GLY A 14 -18.88 -4.37 -34.71
C GLY A 14 -18.85 -3.39 -33.54
N LYS A 15 -19.69 -3.67 -32.55
CA LYS A 15 -19.71 -2.95 -31.27
C LYS A 15 -18.38 -3.16 -30.54
N LEU A 16 -17.80 -2.09 -29.99
CA LEU A 16 -16.64 -2.18 -29.11
C LEU A 16 -17.09 -2.68 -27.73
N ILE A 17 -16.41 -3.70 -27.23
CA ILE A 17 -16.65 -4.31 -25.91
C ILE A 17 -15.39 -4.17 -25.08
N THR A 18 -15.55 -3.89 -23.79
CA THR A 18 -14.43 -3.81 -22.84
C THR A 18 -13.94 -5.21 -22.47
N VAL A 19 -12.66 -5.49 -22.74
CA VAL A 19 -12.01 -6.76 -22.39
C VAL A 19 -11.45 -6.71 -20.97
N ARG A 20 -10.75 -5.63 -20.62
CA ARG A 20 -10.09 -5.47 -19.31
C ARG A 20 -10.09 -4.01 -18.87
N ARG A 21 -10.09 -3.79 -17.56
CA ARG A 21 -9.96 -2.46 -16.92
C ARG A 21 -8.64 -2.40 -16.17
N TYR A 22 -7.92 -1.30 -16.33
CA TYR A 22 -6.63 -1.05 -15.71
C TYR A 22 -6.69 0.16 -14.79
N LEU A 23 -5.88 0.11 -13.74
CA LEU A 23 -5.62 1.26 -12.86
C LEU A 23 -4.55 2.18 -13.45
N ASP A 24 -3.60 1.62 -14.20
CA ASP A 24 -2.48 2.33 -14.82
C ASP A 24 -2.66 2.40 -16.35
N PRO A 25 -2.65 3.60 -16.97
CA PRO A 25 -2.71 3.72 -18.42
C PRO A 25 -1.55 3.05 -19.15
N VAL A 26 -0.37 2.92 -18.53
CA VAL A 26 0.79 2.28 -19.17
C VAL A 26 0.51 0.78 -19.39
N ALA A 27 0.00 0.08 -18.37
CA ALA A 27 -0.38 -1.32 -18.48
C ALA A 27 -1.42 -1.55 -19.60
N ALA A 28 -2.41 -0.66 -19.71
CA ALA A 28 -3.40 -0.73 -20.79
C ALA A 28 -2.77 -0.57 -22.19
N GLN A 29 -1.75 0.28 -22.34
CA GLN A 29 -1.02 0.43 -23.61
C GLN A 29 -0.10 -0.77 -23.91
N MET A 30 0.46 -1.43 -22.90
CA MET A 30 1.22 -2.67 -23.08
C MET A 30 0.33 -3.78 -23.64
N ASP A 31 -0.85 -3.99 -23.05
CA ASP A 31 -1.80 -5.02 -23.50
C ASP A 31 -2.39 -4.65 -24.87
N ARG A 32 -2.61 -3.37 -25.16
CA ARG A 32 -2.95 -2.89 -26.52
C ARG A 32 -1.88 -3.26 -27.55
N THR A 33 -0.60 -3.09 -27.21
CA THR A 33 0.53 -3.41 -28.09
C THR A 33 0.61 -4.91 -28.35
N LEU A 34 0.37 -5.72 -27.32
CA LEU A 34 0.30 -7.18 -27.42
C LEU A 34 -0.84 -7.64 -28.35
N LEU A 35 -2.05 -7.09 -28.18
CA LEU A 35 -3.19 -7.40 -29.05
C LEU A 35 -2.92 -6.96 -30.49
N SER A 36 -2.35 -5.77 -30.68
CA SER A 36 -1.99 -5.26 -32.01
C SER A 36 -0.95 -6.15 -32.70
N ALA A 37 0.04 -6.68 -31.98
CA ALA A 37 1.04 -7.59 -32.53
C ALA A 37 0.43 -8.92 -33.01
N ASN A 38 -0.71 -9.32 -32.44
CA ASN A 38 -1.46 -10.51 -32.83
C ASN A 38 -2.56 -10.20 -33.88
N GLY A 39 -2.56 -9.00 -34.45
CA GLY A 39 -3.53 -8.58 -35.45
C GLY A 39 -4.94 -8.37 -34.90
N ILE A 40 -5.09 -8.06 -33.61
CA ILE A 40 -6.37 -7.67 -33.00
C ILE A 40 -6.36 -6.14 -32.80
N GLU A 41 -7.31 -5.47 -33.44
CA GLU A 41 -7.49 -4.03 -33.28
C GLU A 41 -8.09 -3.73 -31.89
N SER A 42 -7.41 -2.88 -31.12
CA SER A 42 -7.83 -2.52 -29.77
C SER A 42 -7.70 -1.01 -29.51
N HIS A 43 -8.65 -0.49 -28.72
CA HIS A 43 -8.74 0.91 -28.34
C HIS A 43 -8.66 1.05 -26.83
N VAL A 44 -7.87 2.02 -26.37
CA VAL A 44 -7.76 2.36 -24.95
C VAL A 44 -8.63 3.58 -24.69
N PHE A 45 -9.63 3.43 -23.83
CA PHE A 45 -10.54 4.50 -23.42
C PHE A 45 -10.24 4.91 -21.99
N GLU A 46 -9.96 6.20 -21.77
CA GLU A 46 -9.72 6.76 -20.44
C GLU A 46 -10.86 7.70 -20.07
N ALA A 47 -11.73 7.24 -19.16
CA ALA A 47 -12.96 7.96 -18.82
C ALA A 47 -12.71 9.32 -18.14
N ALA A 48 -11.52 9.54 -17.58
CA ALA A 48 -11.18 10.75 -16.81
C ALA A 48 -9.72 11.21 -17.04
N SER A 49 -9.30 11.35 -18.30
CA SER A 49 -7.94 11.81 -18.65
C SER A 49 -7.54 13.15 -18.00
N TYR A 50 -8.52 13.98 -17.60
CA TYR A 50 -8.28 15.29 -16.99
C TYR A 50 -8.24 15.27 -15.45
N ASN A 51 -8.59 14.17 -14.77
CA ASN A 51 -8.52 14.10 -13.32
C ASN A 51 -8.18 12.66 -12.83
N PRO A 52 -6.89 12.38 -12.56
CA PRO A 52 -6.42 11.08 -12.09
C PRO A 52 -7.11 10.58 -10.81
N MET A 53 -7.62 11.47 -9.95
CA MET A 53 -8.33 11.06 -8.73
C MET A 53 -9.74 10.51 -9.02
N LEU A 54 -10.36 10.89 -10.14
CA LEU A 54 -11.68 10.39 -10.54
C LEU A 54 -11.60 9.13 -11.41
N SER A 55 -10.43 8.83 -12.00
CA SER A 55 -10.23 7.67 -12.86
C SER A 55 -10.60 6.35 -12.16
N GLY A 56 -10.31 6.20 -10.86
CA GLY A 56 -10.68 5.00 -10.10
C GLY A 56 -12.20 4.83 -9.94
N ALA A 57 -12.94 5.93 -9.73
CA ALA A 57 -14.40 5.90 -9.58
C ALA A 57 -15.13 5.78 -10.92
N ALA A 58 -14.54 6.31 -12.00
CA ALA A 58 -15.07 6.27 -13.36
C ALA A 58 -14.80 4.93 -14.09
N GLY A 59 -14.24 3.93 -13.40
CA GLY A 59 -14.01 2.60 -13.96
C GLY A 59 -12.66 2.42 -14.66
N GLY A 60 -11.69 3.31 -14.42
CA GLY A 60 -10.30 3.20 -14.86
C GLY A 60 -10.08 3.37 -16.35
N THR A 61 -8.89 3.00 -16.80
CA THR A 61 -8.53 2.90 -18.22
C THR A 61 -9.06 1.58 -18.78
N GLN A 62 -9.90 1.63 -19.80
CA GLN A 62 -10.56 0.46 -20.38
C GLN A 62 -9.89 0.08 -21.69
N LEU A 63 -9.53 -1.20 -21.85
CA LEU A 63 -9.09 -1.75 -23.12
C LEU A 63 -10.30 -2.40 -23.81
N GLN A 64 -10.65 -1.86 -24.97
CA GLN A 64 -11.82 -2.28 -25.75
C GLN A 64 -11.38 -2.92 -27.06
N VAL A 65 -12.04 -4.00 -27.45
CA VAL A 65 -11.86 -4.70 -28.73
C VAL A 65 -13.21 -4.85 -29.41
N ARG A 66 -13.22 -5.22 -30.69
CA ARG A 66 -14.46 -5.55 -31.39
C ARG A 66 -15.06 -6.84 -30.82
N GLU A 67 -16.38 -6.92 -30.76
CA GLU A 67 -17.11 -8.09 -30.22
C GLU A 67 -16.65 -9.44 -30.81
N GLY A 68 -16.34 -9.50 -32.11
CA GLY A 68 -15.86 -10.72 -32.76
C GLY A 68 -14.48 -11.19 -32.29
N ASP A 69 -13.65 -10.30 -31.76
CA ASP A 69 -12.30 -10.60 -31.29
C ASP A 69 -12.23 -10.83 -29.77
N LEU A 70 -13.36 -10.74 -29.05
CA LEU A 70 -13.40 -10.78 -27.58
C LEU A 70 -12.71 -12.04 -27.01
N GLN A 71 -13.14 -13.23 -27.44
CA GLN A 71 -12.59 -14.49 -26.94
C GLN A 71 -11.10 -14.66 -27.28
N ARG A 72 -10.70 -14.18 -28.46
CA ARG A 72 -9.30 -14.27 -28.91
C ARG A 72 -8.40 -13.31 -28.13
N ALA A 73 -8.91 -12.12 -27.83
CA ALA A 73 -8.23 -11.15 -26.99
C ALA A 73 -8.10 -11.65 -25.54
N GLU A 74 -9.18 -12.21 -24.96
CA GLU A 74 -9.14 -12.80 -23.62
C GLU A 74 -8.11 -13.93 -23.53
N GLY A 75 -8.09 -14.86 -24.49
CA GLY A 75 -7.10 -15.93 -24.51
C GLY A 75 -5.65 -15.45 -24.57
N LEU A 76 -5.35 -14.40 -25.35
CA LEU A 76 -4.01 -13.82 -25.41
C LEU A 76 -3.60 -13.12 -24.10
N LEU A 77 -4.55 -12.42 -23.48
CA LEU A 77 -4.36 -11.67 -22.25
C LEU A 77 -4.33 -12.54 -20.99
N GLU A 78 -4.84 -13.78 -21.05
CA GLU A 78 -4.70 -14.78 -19.98
C GLU A 78 -3.31 -15.42 -19.99
N VAL A 79 -2.75 -15.68 -21.18
CA VAL A 79 -1.39 -16.25 -21.32
C VAL A 79 -0.32 -15.23 -20.92
N HIS A 80 -0.58 -13.95 -21.18
CA HIS A 80 0.28 -12.84 -20.77
C HIS A 80 -0.53 -11.93 -19.85
N PRO A 81 -0.68 -12.25 -18.56
CA PRO A 81 -1.28 -11.34 -17.61
C PRO A 81 -0.42 -10.08 -17.55
N GLY A 82 -0.85 -9.06 -18.30
CA GLY A 82 -0.26 -7.73 -18.33
C GLY A 82 -0.22 -7.15 -16.93
N GLY A 83 0.98 -7.09 -16.37
CA GLY A 83 1.25 -6.59 -15.03
C GLY A 83 1.70 -7.70 -14.09
N GLU A 84 3.00 -7.72 -13.83
CA GLU A 84 3.63 -8.58 -12.82
C GLU A 84 3.47 -10.08 -13.12
N SER A 85 3.95 -10.52 -14.28
CA SER A 85 4.64 -11.82 -14.28
C SER A 85 5.78 -11.68 -13.27
N ALA A 86 5.52 -12.10 -12.04
CA ALA A 86 6.53 -12.69 -11.20
C ALA A 86 7.21 -13.73 -12.07
N SER A 87 8.29 -13.32 -12.73
CA SER A 87 9.23 -14.23 -13.35
C SER A 87 9.60 -15.19 -12.23
N ASN A 88 9.09 -16.42 -12.31
CA ASN A 88 9.62 -17.57 -11.60
C ASN A 88 10.98 -17.97 -12.22
N ASP A 89 11.76 -16.99 -12.67
CA ASP A 89 13.17 -17.16 -12.92
C ASP A 89 13.83 -16.93 -11.57
N ASP A 90 14.10 -18.04 -10.88
CA ASP A 90 14.88 -18.16 -9.66
C ASP A 90 16.36 -17.72 -9.84
N GLU A 91 16.61 -16.72 -10.68
CA GLU A 91 17.82 -15.90 -10.68
C GLU A 91 17.44 -14.53 -10.12
N GLU A 92 17.23 -14.55 -8.81
CA GLU A 92 17.10 -13.43 -7.90
C GLU A 92 18.17 -12.37 -8.22
N ALA A 93 17.87 -11.43 -9.12
CA ALA A 93 18.55 -10.15 -9.14
C ALA A 93 18.35 -9.58 -7.74
N ALA A 94 19.38 -9.67 -6.90
CA ALA A 94 19.40 -9.37 -5.48
C ALA A 94 19.06 -7.89 -5.24
N GLY A 95 17.77 -7.57 -5.42
CA GLY A 95 17.23 -6.24 -5.23
C GLY A 95 17.39 -5.86 -3.77
N VAL A 96 17.70 -4.59 -3.53
CA VAL A 96 17.83 -4.06 -2.17
C VAL A 96 16.49 -4.22 -1.44
N ARG A 97 16.49 -4.99 -0.35
CA ARG A 97 15.33 -5.16 0.53
C ARG A 97 15.45 -4.25 1.74
N CYS A 98 14.32 -3.79 2.26
CA CYS A 98 14.31 -2.97 3.44
C CYS A 98 14.71 -3.80 4.67
N PRO A 99 15.71 -3.41 5.48
CA PRO A 99 16.08 -4.15 6.69
C PRO A 99 14.95 -4.22 7.72
N ARG A 100 14.03 -3.24 7.71
CA ARG A 100 12.92 -3.17 8.66
C ARG A 100 11.75 -4.06 8.25
N CYS A 101 11.22 -3.93 7.04
CA CYS A 101 10.01 -4.66 6.60
C CYS A 101 10.26 -5.79 5.58
N GLU A 102 11.50 -5.97 5.10
CA GLU A 102 11.94 -7.01 4.15
C GLU A 102 11.34 -6.93 2.75
N LEU A 103 10.55 -5.88 2.46
CA LEU A 103 9.93 -5.68 1.16
C LEU A 103 10.95 -5.14 0.14
N PRO A 104 10.80 -5.47 -1.16
CA PRO A 104 11.69 -5.00 -2.23
C PRO A 104 11.35 -3.58 -2.73
N TYR A 105 10.34 -2.92 -2.16
CA TYR A 105 9.92 -1.55 -2.52
C TYR A 105 10.86 -0.50 -1.91
N CYS A 106 12.14 -0.57 -2.29
CA CYS A 106 13.18 0.34 -1.86
C CYS A 106 13.58 1.21 -3.05
N PHE A 107 13.64 2.51 -2.82
CA PHE A 107 14.18 3.44 -3.79
C PHE A 107 15.36 4.17 -3.18
N HIS A 108 16.30 4.50 -4.04
CA HIS A 108 17.39 5.38 -3.68
C HIS A 108 16.90 6.81 -3.84
N GLU A 109 16.89 7.60 -2.77
CA GLU A 109 16.52 9.01 -2.88
C GLU A 109 17.57 9.67 -3.78
N ARG A 110 17.15 10.04 -4.99
CA ARG A 110 17.92 10.96 -5.81
C ARG A 110 17.42 12.32 -5.38
N LEU A 111 18.32 13.20 -4.94
CA LEU A 111 18.00 14.61 -4.78
C LEU A 111 17.41 15.12 -6.10
N ARG A 112 16.08 15.21 -6.16
CA ARG A 112 15.39 15.84 -7.29
C ARG A 112 15.56 17.33 -7.10
N LEU A 113 16.52 17.89 -7.83
CA LEU A 113 16.56 19.31 -8.11
C LEU A 113 15.44 19.65 -9.12
N GLU A 114 14.19 19.53 -8.69
CA GLU A 114 13.05 20.05 -9.43
C GLU A 114 12.86 21.51 -9.01
N GLY A 115 13.42 22.45 -9.78
CA GLY A 115 13.28 23.88 -9.49
C GLY A 115 13.90 24.79 -10.54
N SER A 116 13.29 25.96 -10.68
CA SER A 116 13.60 27.11 -11.56
C SER A 116 15.09 27.41 -11.84
N SER A 117 15.37 28.27 -12.83
CA SER A 117 16.73 28.73 -13.17
C SER A 117 17.54 29.28 -11.97
N ALA A 118 16.86 29.84 -10.94
CA ALA A 118 17.51 30.25 -9.70
C ALA A 118 17.97 29.07 -8.83
N ALA A 119 17.23 27.96 -8.84
CA ALA A 119 17.62 26.71 -8.18
C ALA A 119 18.83 26.06 -8.87
N ALA A 120 18.99 26.23 -10.19
CA ALA A 120 20.16 25.73 -10.90
C ALA A 120 21.46 26.42 -10.47
N ALA A 121 21.44 27.74 -10.25
CA ALA A 121 22.60 28.48 -9.75
C ALA A 121 22.97 28.05 -8.31
N LEU A 122 21.97 27.90 -7.45
CA LEU A 122 22.14 27.38 -6.08
C LEU A 122 22.61 25.92 -6.08
N ALA A 123 22.18 25.12 -7.05
CA ALA A 123 22.62 23.74 -7.23
C ALA A 123 24.11 23.65 -7.50
N ILE A 124 24.65 24.52 -8.36
CA ILE A 124 26.08 24.54 -8.69
C ILE A 124 26.89 24.91 -7.44
N LEU A 125 26.41 25.89 -6.67
CA LEU A 125 27.07 26.30 -5.42
C LEU A 125 27.00 25.20 -4.34
N ALA A 126 25.87 24.48 -4.26
CA ALA A 126 25.66 23.38 -3.34
C ALA A 126 26.19 22.02 -3.84
N ALA A 127 26.58 21.90 -5.11
CA ALA A 127 27.04 20.66 -5.73
C ALA A 127 28.22 20.00 -4.99
N PRO A 128 29.30 20.72 -4.62
CA PRO A 128 30.38 20.11 -3.85
C PRO A 128 29.87 19.58 -2.50
N LEU A 129 28.98 20.30 -1.83
CA LEU A 129 28.36 19.83 -0.58
C LEU A 129 27.52 18.56 -0.83
N MET A 130 26.70 18.56 -1.90
CA MET A 130 25.83 17.44 -2.26
C MET A 130 26.59 16.16 -2.64
N LEU A 131 27.80 16.26 -3.19
CA LEU A 131 28.65 15.09 -3.46
C LEU A 131 29.10 14.39 -2.16
N PHE A 132 29.07 15.08 -1.03
CA PHE A 132 29.41 14.52 0.29
C PHE A 132 28.19 14.15 1.13
N LEU A 133 26.96 14.44 0.68
CA LEU A 133 25.77 13.96 1.40
C LEU A 133 25.71 12.43 1.29
N PRO A 134 25.51 11.72 2.42
CA PRO A 134 25.38 10.27 2.40
C PRO A 134 24.18 9.89 1.55
N ARG A 135 24.41 8.94 0.66
CA ARG A 135 23.37 8.32 -0.16
C ARG A 135 22.47 7.48 0.73
N ARG A 136 21.18 7.84 0.82
CA ARG A 136 20.21 7.15 1.68
C ARG A 136 19.21 6.36 0.85
N TRP A 137 18.97 5.13 1.28
CA TRP A 137 17.90 4.28 0.80
C TRP A 137 16.64 4.53 1.62
N HIS A 138 15.51 4.54 0.93
CA HIS A 138 14.20 4.75 1.54
C HIS A 138 13.28 3.58 1.15
N CYS A 139 12.55 3.06 2.13
CA CYS A 139 11.48 2.11 1.87
C CYS A 139 10.17 2.86 1.64
N HIS A 140 9.55 2.67 0.48
CA HIS A 140 8.27 3.31 0.15
C HIS A 140 7.12 2.80 1.04
N LYS A 141 7.25 1.61 1.64
CA LYS A 141 6.17 0.97 2.41
C LYS A 141 6.20 1.29 3.91
N CYS A 142 7.38 1.33 4.54
CA CYS A 142 7.48 1.58 5.98
C CYS A 142 8.21 2.88 6.33
N GLY A 143 8.69 3.64 5.33
CA GLY A 143 9.41 4.90 5.54
C GLY A 143 10.79 4.76 6.19
N HIS A 144 11.29 3.55 6.40
CA HIS A 144 12.61 3.34 6.98
C HIS A 144 13.70 3.85 6.05
N VAL A 145 14.75 4.44 6.64
CA VAL A 145 15.88 5.06 5.93
C VAL A 145 17.18 4.42 6.40
N TRP A 146 18.06 4.02 5.48
CA TRP A 146 19.34 3.39 5.79
C TRP A 146 20.39 3.68 4.71
N ASP A 147 21.68 3.52 5.04
CA ASP A 147 22.78 3.88 4.13
C ASP A 147 23.30 2.68 3.30
N ASP A 148 23.49 1.51 3.92
CA ASP A 148 24.07 0.34 3.25
C ASP A 148 23.01 -0.51 2.53
N PRO A 149 23.03 -0.65 1.19
CA PRO A 149 22.09 -1.51 0.46
C PRO A 149 22.14 -2.98 0.92
N LYS A 150 23.24 -3.44 1.50
CA LYS A 150 23.40 -4.82 2.01
C LYS A 150 22.88 -5.01 3.44
N ALA A 151 22.41 -3.94 4.10
CA ALA A 151 21.86 -4.05 5.45
C ALA A 151 20.55 -4.86 5.48
N GLY A 152 19.81 -4.88 4.37
CA GLY A 152 18.60 -5.68 4.22
C GLY A 152 18.88 -7.19 4.12
N PRO A 153 17.95 -8.05 4.54
CA PRO A 153 18.11 -9.49 4.31
C PRO A 153 18.07 -9.80 2.81
N ALA A 154 18.82 -10.82 2.38
CA ALA A 154 18.83 -11.23 0.97
C ALA A 154 17.45 -11.71 0.50
N ALA A 155 16.75 -12.47 1.35
CA ALA A 155 15.42 -13.00 1.09
C ALA A 155 14.43 -12.59 2.18
N MET A 156 13.16 -12.51 1.81
CA MET A 156 12.06 -12.30 2.75
C MET A 156 11.92 -13.52 3.68
N THR A 157 11.75 -13.29 4.98
CA THR A 157 11.50 -14.36 5.95
C THR A 157 10.17 -15.05 5.60
N LYS A 158 10.25 -16.30 5.12
CA LYS A 158 9.09 -17.11 4.73
C LYS A 158 8.39 -17.66 5.97
N LEU A 159 7.06 -17.61 5.96
CA LEU A 159 6.22 -18.34 6.90
C LEU A 159 6.04 -19.78 6.42
N GLU A 160 5.93 -20.74 7.33
CA GLU A 160 5.62 -22.12 6.98
C GLU A 160 4.12 -22.27 6.66
N GLU A 161 3.78 -23.29 5.87
CA GLU A 161 2.39 -23.59 5.58
C GLU A 161 1.63 -23.93 6.87
N GLY A 162 0.55 -23.20 7.15
CA GLY A 162 -0.23 -23.32 8.38
C GLY A 162 0.13 -22.31 9.48
N ASP A 163 1.20 -21.51 9.33
CA ASP A 163 1.44 -20.40 10.24
C ASP A 163 0.31 -19.36 10.13
N PRO A 164 -0.17 -18.81 11.26
CA PRO A 164 -1.24 -17.82 11.23
C PRO A 164 -0.76 -16.55 10.53
N ARG A 165 -1.60 -15.99 9.66
CA ARG A 165 -1.32 -14.69 9.02
C ARG A 165 -1.40 -13.58 10.07
N PRO A 166 -0.31 -12.84 10.34
CA PRO A 166 -0.34 -11.81 11.37
C PRO A 166 -1.13 -10.59 10.88
N VAL A 167 -2.14 -10.22 11.67
CA VAL A 167 -2.85 -8.94 11.53
C VAL A 167 -2.69 -8.13 12.81
N PHE A 168 -2.88 -6.82 12.71
CA PHE A 168 -2.68 -5.90 13.82
C PHE A 168 -3.91 -5.02 13.99
N ARG A 169 -4.11 -4.55 15.22
CA ARG A 169 -5.12 -3.53 15.53
C ARG A 169 -4.57 -2.18 15.09
N LEU A 170 -5.17 -1.60 14.06
CA LEU A 170 -4.90 -0.24 13.63
C LEU A 170 -5.83 0.71 14.40
N ARG A 171 -5.27 1.45 15.35
CA ARG A 171 -6.04 2.43 16.14
C ARG A 171 -6.31 3.67 15.31
N ARG A 172 -7.60 3.94 15.05
CA ARG A 172 -8.04 5.19 14.43
C ARG A 172 -8.83 6.00 15.45
N ALA A 173 -8.54 7.29 15.49
CA ALA A 173 -9.34 8.25 16.25
C ALA A 173 -10.32 8.94 15.31
N HIS A 174 -11.51 9.26 15.81
CA HIS A 174 -12.49 10.07 15.08
C HIS A 174 -12.24 11.57 15.24
N SER A 175 -10.98 12.01 15.19
CA SER A 175 -10.60 13.41 15.43
C SER A 175 -11.27 14.37 14.44
N GLY A 176 -11.41 13.99 13.17
CA GLY A 176 -12.11 14.79 12.17
C GLY A 176 -13.61 14.96 12.45
N MET A 177 -14.29 13.88 12.86
CA MET A 177 -15.70 13.94 13.23
C MET A 177 -15.92 14.74 14.51
N GLY A 178 -15.05 14.57 15.51
CA GLY A 178 -15.07 15.36 16.73
C GLY A 178 -14.87 16.85 16.48
N LEU A 179 -13.89 17.22 15.65
CA LEU A 179 -13.67 18.61 15.24
C LEU A 179 -14.90 19.20 14.53
N PHE A 180 -15.51 18.44 13.61
CA PHE A 180 -16.70 18.86 12.88
C PHE A 180 -17.90 19.09 13.82
N LEU A 181 -18.20 18.14 14.70
CA LEU A 181 -19.28 18.29 15.68
C LEU A 181 -19.01 19.42 16.67
N GLY A 182 -17.75 19.58 17.10
CA GLY A 182 -17.32 20.70 17.94
C GLY A 182 -17.51 22.06 17.27
N LEU A 183 -17.20 22.16 15.97
CA LEU A 183 -17.45 23.38 15.18
C LEU A 183 -18.94 23.69 15.06
N LEU A 184 -19.77 22.68 14.77
CA LEU A 184 -21.21 22.84 14.67
C LEU A 184 -21.82 23.29 16.02
N ALA A 185 -21.41 22.64 17.11
CA ALA A 185 -21.83 23.01 18.46
C ALA A 185 -21.34 24.42 18.85
N GLY A 186 -20.10 24.77 18.53
CA GLY A 186 -19.53 26.10 18.77
C GLY A 186 -20.25 27.20 18.02
N PHE A 187 -20.60 26.95 16.75
CA PHE A 187 -21.36 27.89 15.94
C PHE A 187 -22.77 28.13 16.49
N CYS A 188 -23.51 27.05 16.79
CA CYS A 188 -24.83 27.15 17.41
C CYS A 188 -24.75 27.84 18.78
N GLY A 189 -23.76 27.49 19.60
CA GLY A 189 -23.53 28.11 20.91
C GLY A 189 -23.22 29.60 20.80
N ALA A 190 -22.38 30.02 19.84
CA ALA A 190 -22.06 31.41 19.60
C ALA A 190 -23.29 32.22 19.18
N ILE A 191 -24.18 31.68 18.33
CA ILE A 191 -25.45 32.30 17.96
C ILE A 191 -26.34 32.48 19.19
N LEU A 192 -26.47 31.46 20.03
CA LEU A 192 -27.28 31.53 21.25
C LEU A 192 -26.75 32.58 22.24
N VAL A 193 -25.42 32.64 22.43
CA VAL A 193 -24.78 33.65 23.28
C VAL A 193 -25.00 35.06 22.73
N ALA A 194 -24.85 35.24 21.41
CA ALA A 194 -25.07 36.53 20.76
C ALA A 194 -26.54 36.98 20.83
N ALA A 195 -27.49 36.03 20.80
CA ALA A 195 -28.92 36.32 20.92
C ALA A 195 -29.37 36.60 22.37
N ALA A 196 -28.72 35.97 23.36
CA ALA A 196 -29.11 36.08 24.77
C ALA A 196 -28.52 37.31 25.48
N LEU A 197 -27.39 37.85 25.02
CA LEU A 197 -26.68 38.95 25.68
C LEU A 197 -26.92 40.32 25.03
N PRO A 198 -26.88 41.42 25.80
CA PRO A 198 -26.98 42.78 25.25
C PRO A 198 -25.92 43.04 24.18
N ARG A 199 -26.27 43.84 23.17
CA ARG A 199 -25.34 44.28 22.13
C ARG A 199 -24.10 44.92 22.77
N GLY A 200 -22.93 44.35 22.49
CA GLY A 200 -21.63 44.80 23.04
C GLY A 200 -21.11 43.99 24.24
N ALA A 201 -21.97 43.27 24.97
CA ALA A 201 -21.55 42.47 26.13
C ALA A 201 -21.20 41.01 25.78
N GLY A 202 -21.75 40.47 24.69
CA GLY A 202 -21.61 39.04 24.35
C GLY A 202 -20.52 38.67 23.35
N GLY A 203 -19.87 39.64 22.69
CA GLY A 203 -18.97 39.37 21.56
C GLY A 203 -17.77 38.49 21.92
N GLY A 204 -17.10 38.79 23.03
CA GLY A 204 -15.94 38.01 23.49
C GLY A 204 -16.31 36.57 23.87
N LEU A 205 -17.45 36.38 24.56
CA LEU A 205 -17.92 35.05 24.97
C LEU A 205 -18.36 34.22 23.75
N ALA A 206 -19.11 34.82 22.82
CA ALA A 206 -19.53 34.13 21.59
C ALA A 206 -18.32 33.67 20.76
N PHE A 207 -17.30 34.53 20.63
CA PHE A 207 -16.06 34.17 19.95
C PHE A 207 -15.29 33.06 20.68
N ALA A 208 -15.20 33.12 22.00
CA ALA A 208 -14.56 32.07 22.80
C ALA A 208 -15.28 30.72 22.66
N VAL A 209 -16.62 30.69 22.62
CA VAL A 209 -17.40 29.47 22.38
C VAL A 209 -17.16 28.92 20.97
N LEU A 210 -17.15 29.80 19.96
CA LEU A 210 -16.92 29.42 18.57
C LEU A 210 -15.54 28.76 18.36
N LEU A 211 -14.49 29.27 19.01
CA LEU A 211 -13.13 28.72 18.90
C LEU A 211 -12.84 27.57 19.86
N GLY A 212 -13.42 27.60 21.07
CA GLY A 212 -13.20 26.59 22.10
C GLY A 212 -13.87 25.26 21.78
N ALA A 213 -15.10 25.28 21.26
CA ALA A 213 -15.86 24.05 21.02
C ALA A 213 -15.22 23.10 19.97
N PRO A 214 -14.61 23.55 18.85
CA PRO A 214 -13.81 22.68 17.99
C PRO A 214 -12.66 21.98 18.71
N LEU A 215 -11.94 22.68 19.60
CA LEU A 215 -10.82 22.09 20.35
C LEU A 215 -11.30 21.01 21.33
N VAL A 216 -12.42 21.28 22.03
CA VAL A 216 -13.08 20.29 22.90
C VAL A 216 -13.57 19.10 22.07
N GLY A 217 -14.23 19.36 20.94
CA GLY A 217 -14.71 18.33 20.04
C GLY A 217 -13.59 17.45 19.48
N TRP A 218 -12.45 18.06 19.09
CA TRP A 218 -11.25 17.34 18.69
C TRP A 218 -10.70 16.47 19.81
N ALA A 219 -10.62 16.97 21.05
CA ALA A 219 -10.15 16.21 22.20
C ALA A 219 -11.05 15.01 22.51
N VAL A 220 -12.38 15.20 22.49
CA VAL A 220 -13.35 14.11 22.66
C VAL A 220 -13.24 13.09 21.51
N GLY A 221 -13.14 13.55 20.27
CA GLY A 221 -12.96 12.69 19.09
C GLY A 221 -11.63 11.93 19.11
N HIS A 222 -10.59 12.47 19.76
CA HIS A 222 -9.33 11.78 19.96
C HIS A 222 -9.41 10.68 21.03
N TRP A 223 -10.30 10.84 22.00
CA TRP A 223 -10.54 9.84 23.05
C TRP A 223 -11.37 8.65 22.56
N TRP A 224 -12.31 8.87 21.64
CA TRP A 224 -13.02 7.79 20.95
C TRP A 224 -12.16 7.15 19.86
N GLN A 225 -11.43 6.12 20.27
CA GLN A 225 -10.64 5.27 19.39
C GLN A 225 -11.38 3.96 19.09
N TYR A 226 -11.21 3.47 17.88
CA TYR A 226 -11.68 2.16 17.46
C TYR A 226 -10.55 1.41 16.77
N ASP A 227 -10.55 0.10 16.94
CA ASP A 227 -9.56 -0.78 16.33
C ASP A 227 -10.09 -1.29 14.99
N LEU A 228 -9.27 -1.19 13.96
CA LEU A 228 -9.51 -1.82 12.66
C LEU A 228 -8.47 -2.91 12.39
N CYS A 229 -8.83 -3.92 11.61
CA CYS A 229 -7.86 -4.85 11.06
C CYS A 229 -6.88 -4.12 10.12
N SER A 230 -5.58 -4.31 10.33
CA SER A 230 -4.52 -3.67 9.55
C SER A 230 -4.44 -4.16 8.09
N GLU A 231 -5.01 -5.32 7.78
CA GLU A 231 -5.01 -5.91 6.44
C GLU A 231 -5.73 -4.98 5.44
N PRO A 232 -5.06 -4.51 4.36
CA PRO A 232 -5.60 -3.47 3.48
C PRO A 232 -6.97 -3.80 2.86
N GLY A 233 -7.20 -5.06 2.50
CA GLY A 233 -8.48 -5.52 1.93
C GLY A 233 -9.58 -5.83 2.96
N CYS A 234 -9.23 -5.94 4.26
CA CYS A 234 -10.17 -6.34 5.30
C CYS A 234 -10.79 -5.14 6.01
N ARG A 235 -9.97 -4.36 6.72
CA ARG A 235 -10.34 -3.19 7.53
C ARG A 235 -11.61 -3.36 8.39
N THR A 236 -11.93 -4.57 8.84
CA THR A 236 -13.08 -4.82 9.71
C THR A 236 -12.80 -4.29 11.11
N ALA A 237 -13.82 -3.73 11.76
CA ALA A 237 -13.75 -3.30 13.16
C ALA A 237 -13.47 -4.50 14.07
N LEU A 238 -12.53 -4.35 15.00
CA LEU A 238 -12.11 -5.39 15.92
C LEU A 238 -12.59 -5.04 17.33
N ALA A 239 -13.31 -5.95 17.98
CA ALA A 239 -13.58 -5.86 19.41
C ALA A 239 -12.28 -6.06 20.21
N SER A 240 -12.15 -5.45 21.40
CA SER A 240 -10.91 -5.44 22.19
C SER A 240 -10.48 -6.81 22.73
N ASP A 241 -11.42 -7.76 22.84
CA ASP A 241 -11.26 -9.09 23.43
C ASP A 241 -10.91 -10.19 22.41
N ARG A 242 -10.96 -9.89 21.11
CA ARG A 242 -10.70 -10.87 20.05
C ARG A 242 -9.19 -11.11 19.83
N SER A 243 -8.81 -12.38 19.70
CA SER A 243 -7.48 -12.82 19.27
C SER A 243 -7.35 -13.01 17.76
N GLU A 244 -8.47 -13.07 17.02
CA GLU A 244 -8.51 -13.29 15.58
C GLU A 244 -9.48 -12.32 14.88
N CYS A 245 -9.17 -11.94 13.65
CA CYS A 245 -10.04 -11.09 12.86
C CYS A 245 -11.23 -11.89 12.29
N PRO A 246 -12.49 -11.47 12.53
CA PRO A 246 -13.67 -12.24 12.12
C PRO A 246 -13.89 -12.30 10.60
N ARG A 247 -13.21 -11.46 9.81
CA ARG A 247 -13.38 -11.39 8.35
C ARG A 247 -12.27 -12.08 7.58
N CYS A 248 -10.99 -11.82 7.91
CA CYS A 248 -9.86 -12.44 7.18
C CYS A 248 -9.28 -13.69 7.87
N GLY A 249 -9.67 -13.97 9.12
CA GLY A 249 -9.12 -15.08 9.91
C GLY A 249 -7.65 -14.90 10.33
N GLY A 250 -7.08 -13.70 10.18
CA GLY A 250 -5.73 -13.42 10.64
C GLY A 250 -5.64 -13.37 12.17
N ALA A 251 -4.52 -13.84 12.71
CA ALA A 251 -4.25 -13.77 14.15
C ALA A 251 -3.79 -12.35 14.53
N ILE A 252 -4.43 -11.77 15.55
CA ILE A 252 -4.14 -10.42 16.03
C ILE A 252 -2.86 -10.46 16.86
N ALA A 253 -1.74 -10.08 16.23
CA ALA A 253 -0.41 -10.15 16.83
C ALA A 253 -0.06 -8.92 17.69
N GLY A 254 -0.75 -7.80 17.53
CA GLY A 254 -0.46 -6.58 18.29
C GLY A 254 -1.26 -5.35 17.86
N VAL A 255 -0.78 -4.17 18.24
CA VAL A 255 -1.37 -2.86 17.91
C VAL A 255 -0.35 -2.02 17.13
N VAL A 256 -0.79 -1.40 16.05
CA VAL A 256 0.00 -0.46 15.23
C VAL A 256 -0.73 0.88 15.11
N ARG A 257 0.02 1.97 15.01
CA ARG A 257 -0.54 3.34 14.91
C ARG A 257 -0.81 3.74 13.47
N SER A 258 -0.09 3.16 12.52
CA SER A 258 -0.21 3.49 11.09
C SER A 258 -0.19 2.25 10.20
N ALA A 259 -0.63 2.43 8.96
CA ALA A 259 -0.53 1.39 7.93
C ALA A 259 0.93 1.10 7.55
N ASP A 260 1.83 2.08 7.69
CA ASP A 260 3.25 1.90 7.37
C ASP A 260 3.95 1.05 8.43
N GLU A 261 3.57 1.22 9.70
CA GLU A 261 4.04 0.40 10.83
C GLU A 261 3.61 -1.06 10.71
N HIS A 262 2.46 -1.35 10.09
CA HIS A 262 1.98 -2.71 9.88
C HIS A 262 3.01 -3.57 9.13
N HIS A 263 3.66 -3.04 8.10
CA HIS A 263 4.65 -3.80 7.33
C HIS A 263 5.92 -4.13 8.13
N ALA A 264 6.35 -3.20 8.99
CA ALA A 264 7.47 -3.44 9.90
C ALA A 264 7.11 -4.49 10.95
N ALA A 265 5.97 -4.32 11.63
CA ALA A 265 5.50 -5.24 12.65
C ALA A 265 5.24 -6.66 12.10
N ALA A 266 4.72 -6.77 10.87
CA ALA A 266 4.55 -8.05 10.19
C ALA A 266 5.89 -8.73 9.88
N ALA A 267 6.95 -7.98 9.57
CA ALA A 267 8.28 -8.54 9.37
C ALA A 267 8.91 -8.99 10.70
N ASP A 268 8.77 -8.19 11.76
CA ASP A 268 9.20 -8.57 13.10
C ASP A 268 8.54 -9.87 13.57
N PHE A 269 7.23 -9.99 13.40
CA PHE A 269 6.48 -11.22 13.72
C PHE A 269 7.01 -12.43 12.94
N ARG A 270 7.26 -12.28 11.63
CA ARG A 270 7.82 -13.37 10.80
C ARG A 270 9.20 -13.79 11.28
N ARG A 271 10.08 -12.83 11.60
CA ARG A 271 11.41 -13.10 12.16
C ARG A 271 11.32 -13.85 13.48
N GLU A 272 10.49 -13.38 14.40
CA GLU A 272 10.30 -14.03 15.70
C GLU A 272 9.79 -15.47 15.56
N LEU A 273 8.75 -15.68 14.74
CA LEU A 273 8.20 -17.02 14.52
C LEU A 273 9.21 -17.97 13.85
N SER A 274 9.97 -17.46 12.87
CA SER A 274 11.03 -18.24 12.21
C SER A 274 12.15 -18.63 13.19
N ALA A 275 12.50 -17.75 14.13
CA ALA A 275 13.51 -18.00 15.15
C ALA A 275 13.03 -19.05 16.16
N LEU A 276 11.76 -18.99 16.59
CA LEU A 276 11.15 -20.00 17.45
C LEU A 276 11.16 -21.39 16.78
N ARG A 277 10.74 -21.47 15.51
CA ARG A 277 10.77 -22.71 14.72
C ARG A 277 12.19 -23.26 14.56
N ALA A 278 13.17 -22.39 14.33
CA ALA A 278 14.58 -22.81 14.24
C ALA A 278 15.07 -23.41 15.57
N ALA A 279 14.70 -22.78 16.70
CA ALA A 279 15.03 -23.29 18.04
C ALA A 279 14.37 -24.64 18.32
N ASP A 280 13.11 -24.83 17.96
CA ASP A 280 12.40 -26.10 18.14
C ASP A 280 13.00 -27.22 17.29
N ARG A 281 13.32 -26.95 16.02
CA ARG A 281 14.03 -27.90 15.14
C ARG A 281 15.39 -28.31 15.71
N ALA A 282 16.14 -27.36 16.28
CA ALA A 282 17.42 -27.65 16.94
C ALA A 282 17.22 -28.59 18.16
N ARG A 283 16.24 -28.30 19.02
CA ARG A 283 15.89 -29.12 20.19
C ARG A 283 15.45 -30.53 19.80
N GLU A 284 14.65 -30.67 18.75
CA GLU A 284 14.26 -31.98 18.23
C GLU A 284 15.44 -32.77 17.68
N GLY A 285 16.35 -32.09 16.96
CA GLY A 285 17.60 -32.68 16.47
C GLY A 285 18.47 -33.22 17.61
N GLU A 286 18.62 -32.47 18.69
CA GLU A 286 19.34 -32.90 19.89
C GLU A 286 18.68 -34.10 20.58
N LYS A 287 17.34 -34.09 20.73
CA LYS A 287 16.59 -35.23 21.28
C LYS A 287 16.78 -36.49 20.43
N LYS A 288 16.73 -36.38 19.10
CA LYS A 288 16.98 -37.50 18.17
C LYS A 288 18.41 -38.04 18.31
N LYS A 289 19.42 -37.16 18.39
CA LYS A 289 20.82 -37.55 18.64
C LYS A 289 21.00 -38.26 19.98
N ARG A 290 20.39 -37.74 21.07
CA ARG A 290 20.43 -38.38 22.40
C ARG A 290 19.77 -39.75 22.41
N ARG A 291 18.62 -39.93 21.73
CA ARG A 291 17.95 -41.24 21.58
C ARG A 291 18.82 -42.24 20.81
N LYS A 292 19.50 -41.81 19.74
CA LYS A 292 20.38 -42.67 18.93
C LYS A 292 21.63 -43.12 19.72
N ASN A 293 22.16 -42.26 20.59
CA ASN A 293 23.37 -42.55 21.36
C ASN A 293 23.10 -43.30 22.68
N ARG A 294 21.84 -43.56 23.05
CA ARG A 294 21.51 -44.30 24.27
C ARG A 294 21.90 -45.77 24.06
N PRO A 295 22.86 -46.33 24.84
CA PRO A 295 23.32 -47.70 24.64
C PRO A 295 22.16 -48.68 24.82
N ALA A 296 22.05 -49.67 23.93
CA ALA A 296 20.95 -50.63 23.89
C ALA A 296 20.83 -51.51 25.16
N GLY A 297 21.80 -51.43 26.08
CA GLY A 297 21.90 -52.30 27.26
C GLY A 297 21.46 -51.71 28.61
N ALA A 298 20.85 -50.53 28.66
CA ALA A 298 20.41 -49.92 29.93
C ALA A 298 18.93 -50.22 30.30
N ALA A 299 18.38 -51.32 29.79
CA ALA A 299 17.09 -51.88 30.18
C ALA A 299 17.34 -53.27 30.78
N GLY A 300 18.01 -53.30 31.92
CA GLY A 300 18.23 -54.46 32.77
C GLY A 300 17.65 -54.18 34.16
#